data_AF-A0A9W4MHB2-F1
#
_entry.id   AF-A0A9W4MHB2-F1
#
_cell.length_a   1.000
_cell.length_b   1.000
_cell.length_c   1.000
_cell.angle_alpha   90.00
_cell.angle_beta   90.00
_cell.angle_gamma   90.00
#
_symmetry.space_group_name_H-M   'P 1'
#
loop_
_entity.id
_entity.type
_entity.pdbx_description
1 polymer ?
#
loop_
_entity_poly.entity_id
_entity_poly.type
_entity_poly.pdbx_seq_one_letter_code
_entity_poly.pdbx_strand_id
1 'polypeptide(L)'
;MARTRALAVLRVRGAALGAALLPAAAAVVLHVAGSTGRIDGPAWDGVRWGVTAAAAVLLAVAAAVAAVITRARPAVSPAVPVPESAAPDLHRMVQDLADKLQVPLPSGIELTPDCDSWLEDRRPEAGEQERRPAPVLVIGSPFLWWMRVAELRALLAPVVAGTGAAADPEIYAARRFVRGLDAAVGVAAQGRQRRSVLLRPAYGFLGWAGRLLLRGCSPHVAEMERGVAAAASERAQAVDYGLRIVAQEQVGLAYAGWDRLLTRVALPAWRMGRWPSRLDAGVVAALTELSRRDRLADGFETRLGERPACDLLEEPGVVDEAVSLLAARLFHGGPCRIGPEFAPVSWARYPEEVVDRIWRAEAARLVQVLDEVRPGARARAAEAATARGPRDRGLLLRDEAGRATLGRVIDRLAAGGSEELAARIGALVAQDEATAAVAVEASATPVYQLLPPRTGRELLADHVTAMVCCAAVDTAGAGAGLDWLDGPALVVDGTRRGDLSFPVLRLVENGDAAPLRAWLSALGVHPEKSVRLA
;
A
#
# COMPACT_ATOMS: atom_id res chain seq x y z
N MET A 1 -1.10 -10.02 33.60
CA MET A 1 0.12 -9.41 33.01
C MET A 1 -0.16 -8.10 32.27
N ALA A 2 -1.05 -8.08 31.27
CA ALA A 2 -1.33 -6.88 30.45
C ALA A 2 -1.69 -5.63 31.28
N ARG A 3 -2.66 -5.74 32.21
CA ARG A 3 -3.06 -4.65 33.11
C ARG A 3 -1.90 -4.08 33.95
N THR A 4 -1.00 -4.94 34.44
CA THR A 4 0.19 -4.51 35.19
C THR A 4 1.13 -3.65 34.33
N ARG A 5 1.30 -4.02 33.06
CA ARG A 5 2.13 -3.27 32.10
C ARG A 5 1.43 -1.98 31.64
N ALA A 6 0.11 -1.98 31.51
CA ALA A 6 -0.68 -0.77 31.31
C ALA A 6 -0.49 0.25 32.45
N LEU A 7 -0.53 -0.21 33.70
CA LEU A 7 -0.23 0.63 34.86
C LEU A 7 1.21 1.17 34.84
N ALA A 8 2.18 0.39 34.36
CA ALA A 8 3.55 0.87 34.19
C ALA A 8 3.65 2.02 33.18
N VAL A 9 2.94 1.95 32.04
CA VAL A 9 2.81 3.07 31.09
C VAL A 9 2.20 4.30 31.77
N LEU A 10 1.14 4.12 32.56
CA LEU A 10 0.50 5.22 33.28
C LEU A 10 1.38 5.80 34.39
N ARG A 11 2.30 5.02 34.97
CA ARG A 11 3.32 5.52 35.90
C ARG A 11 4.35 6.40 35.20
N VAL A 12 4.75 6.10 33.96
CA VAL A 12 5.62 6.98 33.16
C VAL A 12 4.93 8.33 32.94
N ARG A 13 3.63 8.32 32.57
CA ARG A 13 2.81 9.54 32.50
C ARG A 13 2.79 10.30 33.82
N GLY A 14 2.54 9.59 34.93
CA GLY A 14 2.49 10.17 36.28
C GLY A 14 3.83 10.77 36.72
N ALA A 15 4.95 10.10 36.45
CA ALA A 15 6.28 10.58 36.76
C ALA A 15 6.65 11.82 35.94
N ALA A 16 6.27 11.88 34.67
CA ALA A 16 6.44 13.07 33.83
C ALA A 16 5.64 14.26 34.35
N LEU A 17 4.38 14.03 34.75
CA LEU A 17 3.57 15.06 35.39
C LEU A 17 4.16 15.51 36.73
N GLY A 18 4.63 14.56 37.55
CA GLY A 18 5.30 14.84 38.82
C GLY A 18 6.54 15.71 38.63
N ALA A 19 7.39 15.37 37.66
CA ALA A 19 8.58 16.15 37.32
C ALA A 19 8.23 17.59 36.89
N ALA A 20 7.14 17.78 36.14
CA ALA A 20 6.66 19.11 35.75
C ALA A 20 6.11 19.93 36.93
N LEU A 21 5.59 19.27 37.97
CA LEU A 21 5.03 19.91 39.17
C LEU A 21 6.10 20.23 40.24
N LEU A 22 7.30 19.62 40.18
CA LEU A 22 8.35 19.81 41.20
C LEU A 22 8.72 21.29 41.46
N PRO A 23 8.91 22.16 40.45
CA PRO A 23 9.24 23.57 40.72
C PRO A 23 8.10 24.33 41.38
N ALA A 24 6.85 23.96 41.09
CA ALA A 24 5.69 24.55 41.75
C ALA A 24 5.62 24.14 43.23
N ALA A 25 5.93 22.88 43.54
CA ALA A 25 6.05 22.43 44.92
C ALA A 25 7.17 23.18 45.67
N ALA A 26 8.33 23.37 45.04
CA ALA A 26 9.42 24.17 45.60
C ALA A 26 9.02 25.64 45.82
N ALA A 27 8.31 26.25 44.86
CA ALA A 27 7.76 27.60 45.00
C ALA A 27 6.83 27.70 46.21
N VAL A 28 5.92 26.74 46.38
CA VAL A 28 5.01 26.68 47.54
C VAL A 28 5.81 26.58 48.85
N VAL A 29 6.83 25.72 48.92
CA VAL A 29 7.69 25.59 50.12
C VAL A 29 8.40 26.91 50.43
N LEU A 30 8.93 27.61 49.43
CA LEU A 30 9.58 28.91 49.60
C LEU A 30 8.61 30.00 50.07
N HIS A 31 7.38 30.02 49.54
CA HIS A 31 6.35 30.95 50.00
C HIS A 31 5.93 30.68 51.45
N VAL A 32 5.77 29.40 51.84
CA VAL A 32 5.45 29.02 53.22
C VAL A 32 6.61 29.36 54.17
N ALA A 33 7.86 29.09 53.78
CA ALA A 33 9.04 29.41 54.57
C ALA A 33 9.19 30.92 54.82
N GLY A 34 8.89 31.76 53.81
CA GLY A 34 8.85 33.22 53.98
C GLY A 34 7.71 33.67 54.88
N SER A 35 6.50 33.12 54.72
CA SER A 35 5.35 33.47 55.57
C SER A 35 5.52 33.07 57.04
N THR A 36 6.38 32.10 57.33
CA THR A 36 6.68 31.61 58.68
C THR A 36 7.93 32.25 59.28
N GLY A 37 8.54 33.24 58.60
CA GLY A 37 9.74 33.95 59.07
C GLY A 37 11.00 33.07 59.15
N ARG A 38 11.03 31.94 58.44
CA ARG A 38 12.21 31.05 58.42
C ARG A 38 13.27 31.48 57.41
N ILE A 39 12.86 32.22 56.38
CA ILE A 39 13.74 32.84 55.38
C ILE A 39 13.28 34.29 55.20
N ASP A 40 14.22 35.23 55.31
CA ASP A 40 13.94 36.67 55.18
C ASP A 40 15.09 37.38 54.44
N GLY A 41 14.74 38.46 53.74
CA GLY A 41 15.68 39.35 53.07
C GLY A 41 15.53 39.40 51.54
N PRO A 42 16.04 40.47 50.89
CA PRO A 42 15.82 40.76 49.47
C PRO A 42 16.36 39.68 48.52
N ALA A 43 17.41 38.96 48.92
CA ALA A 43 17.93 37.83 48.15
C ALA A 43 16.95 36.66 48.09
N TRP A 44 16.30 36.33 49.22
CA TRP A 44 15.31 35.26 49.30
C TRP A 44 14.01 35.63 48.58
N ASP A 45 13.64 36.91 48.57
CA ASP A 45 12.53 37.40 47.74
C ASP A 45 12.80 37.20 46.24
N GLY A 46 14.02 37.52 45.78
CA GLY A 46 14.44 37.28 44.39
C GLY A 46 14.37 35.80 44.02
N VAL A 47 14.87 34.90 44.87
CA VAL A 47 14.82 33.44 44.65
C VAL A 47 13.37 32.95 44.60
N ARG A 48 12.53 33.36 45.55
CA ARG A 48 11.11 32.95 45.64
C ARG A 48 10.34 33.34 44.37
N TRP A 49 10.45 34.59 43.94
CA TRP A 49 9.77 35.05 42.73
C TRP A 49 10.37 34.45 41.46
N GLY A 50 11.69 34.25 41.40
CA GLY A 50 12.37 33.58 40.30
C GLY A 50 11.91 32.13 40.12
N VAL A 51 11.87 31.34 41.20
CA VAL A 51 11.37 29.96 41.19
C VAL A 51 9.89 29.91 40.82
N THR A 52 9.09 30.85 41.31
CA THR A 52 7.66 30.95 40.97
C THR A 52 7.44 31.24 39.50
N ALA A 53 8.18 32.20 38.92
CA ALA A 53 8.12 32.51 37.50
C ALA A 53 8.55 31.31 36.64
N ALA A 54 9.66 30.64 37.01
CA ALA A 54 10.12 29.43 36.33
C ALA A 54 9.10 28.29 36.41
N ALA A 55 8.47 28.09 37.57
CA ALA A 55 7.41 27.10 37.76
C ALA A 55 6.20 27.41 36.86
N ALA A 56 5.75 28.66 36.81
CA ALA A 56 4.63 29.06 35.97
C ALA A 56 4.91 28.82 34.47
N VAL A 57 6.12 29.17 34.00
CA VAL A 57 6.54 28.92 32.61
C VAL A 57 6.58 27.41 32.31
N LEU A 58 7.19 26.61 33.19
CA LEU A 58 7.26 25.16 32.99
C LEU A 58 5.87 24.52 32.95
N LEU A 59 4.97 24.94 33.84
CA LEU A 59 3.58 24.44 33.85
C LEU A 59 2.82 24.86 32.59
N ALA A 60 3.01 26.07 32.09
CA ALA A 60 2.41 26.52 30.84
C ALA A 60 2.90 25.68 29.65
N VAL A 61 4.21 25.40 29.58
CA VAL A 61 4.79 24.53 28.54
C VAL A 61 4.28 23.10 28.66
N ALA A 62 4.25 22.54 29.88
CA ALA A 62 3.72 21.20 30.14
C ALA A 62 2.24 21.09 29.77
N ALA A 63 1.44 22.10 30.10
CA ALA A 63 0.03 22.19 29.73
C ALA A 63 -0.15 22.27 28.20
N ALA A 64 0.69 23.03 27.51
CA ALA A 64 0.68 23.09 26.05
C ALA A 64 1.03 21.73 25.41
N VAL A 65 2.05 21.04 25.91
CA VAL A 65 2.42 19.69 25.45
C VAL A 65 1.29 18.69 25.71
N ALA A 66 0.70 18.70 26.91
CA ALA A 66 -0.42 17.85 27.27
C ALA A 66 -1.67 18.15 26.41
N ALA A 67 -1.95 19.42 26.12
CA ALA A 67 -3.02 19.82 25.23
C ALA A 67 -2.82 19.29 23.80
N VAL A 68 -1.59 19.29 23.28
CA VAL A 68 -1.28 18.69 21.98
C VAL A 68 -1.48 17.16 22.04
N ILE A 69 -0.94 16.47 23.04
CA ILE A 69 -1.08 15.00 23.19
C ILE A 69 -2.56 14.58 23.24
N THR A 70 -3.39 15.34 23.97
CA THR A 70 -4.82 15.00 24.13
C THR A 70 -5.66 15.35 22.91
N ARG A 71 -5.29 16.38 22.14
CA ARG A 71 -6.05 16.85 20.97
C ARG A 71 -5.59 16.25 19.66
N ALA A 72 -4.30 15.92 19.53
CA ALA A 72 -3.70 15.37 18.32
C ALA A 72 -4.48 14.14 17.85
N ARG A 73 -4.77 14.09 16.54
CA ARG A 73 -5.49 12.98 15.93
C ARG A 73 -4.48 11.89 15.59
N PRO A 74 -4.58 10.70 16.20
CA PRO A 74 -3.78 9.56 15.77
C PRO A 74 -4.05 9.28 14.30
N ALA A 75 -3.03 8.80 13.60
CA ALA A 75 -3.24 8.21 12.29
C ALA A 75 -4.14 6.99 12.48
N VAL A 76 -5.13 6.86 11.61
CA VAL A 76 -6.00 5.68 11.56
C VAL A 76 -5.93 5.12 10.15
N SER A 77 -5.95 3.80 10.06
CA SER A 77 -5.93 3.13 8.77
C SER A 77 -7.20 3.48 7.99
N PRO A 78 -7.07 3.96 6.74
CA PRO A 78 -8.19 4.11 5.84
C PRO A 78 -8.86 2.75 5.60
N ALA A 79 -10.18 2.71 5.67
CA ALA A 79 -10.97 1.50 5.50
C ALA A 79 -12.36 1.85 4.93
N VAL A 80 -13.03 0.85 4.35
CA VAL A 80 -14.39 0.97 3.78
C VAL A 80 -15.39 0.50 4.85
N PRO A 81 -16.31 1.37 5.32
CA PRO A 81 -17.33 0.96 6.30
C PRO A 81 -18.32 -0.02 5.69
N VAL A 82 -18.65 -1.08 6.45
CA VAL A 82 -19.65 -2.08 6.08
C VAL A 82 -20.85 -1.91 7.01
N PRO A 83 -21.88 -1.15 6.61
CA PRO A 83 -23.08 -0.98 7.43
C PRO A 83 -23.82 -2.31 7.58
N GLU A 84 -24.59 -2.45 8.66
CA GLU A 84 -25.37 -3.67 8.94
C GLU A 84 -26.32 -4.02 7.78
N SER A 85 -26.89 -3.01 7.11
CA SER A 85 -27.75 -3.20 5.94
C SER A 85 -27.04 -3.82 4.74
N ALA A 86 -25.71 -3.71 4.63
CA ALA A 86 -24.94 -4.27 3.53
C ALA A 86 -24.38 -5.66 3.84
N ALA A 87 -24.38 -6.08 5.11
CA ALA A 87 -23.80 -7.35 5.54
C ALA A 87 -24.44 -7.89 6.84
N PRO A 88 -25.75 -8.13 6.89
CA PRO A 88 -26.44 -8.51 8.13
C PRO A 88 -25.92 -9.85 8.69
N ASP A 89 -25.59 -10.80 7.81
CA ASP A 89 -25.03 -12.10 8.20
C ASP A 89 -23.62 -11.96 8.80
N LEU A 90 -22.79 -11.06 8.27
CA LEU A 90 -21.46 -10.79 8.81
C LEU A 90 -21.54 -10.17 10.22
N HIS A 91 -22.41 -9.17 10.39
CA HIS A 91 -22.65 -8.54 11.68
C HIS A 91 -23.19 -9.54 12.71
N ARG A 92 -24.14 -10.39 12.32
CA ARG A 92 -24.66 -11.47 13.18
C ARG A 92 -23.59 -12.48 13.57
N MET A 93 -22.74 -12.89 12.62
CA MET A 93 -21.63 -13.81 12.90
C MET A 93 -20.64 -13.21 13.91
N VAL A 94 -20.33 -11.91 13.79
CA VAL A 94 -19.45 -11.20 14.75
C VAL A 94 -20.12 -11.06 16.11
N GLN A 95 -21.44 -10.83 16.15
CA GLN A 95 -22.21 -10.80 17.39
C GLN A 95 -22.21 -12.16 18.11
N ASP A 96 -22.53 -13.24 17.39
CA ASP A 96 -22.47 -14.60 17.93
C ASP A 96 -21.07 -14.95 18.48
N LEU A 97 -20.03 -14.45 17.81
CA LEU A 97 -18.64 -14.62 18.24
C LEU A 97 -18.35 -13.83 19.53
N ALA A 98 -18.78 -12.57 19.62
CA ALA A 98 -18.63 -11.75 20.82
C ALA A 98 -19.37 -12.36 22.02
N ASP A 99 -20.60 -12.85 21.81
CA ASP A 99 -21.41 -13.49 22.83
C ASP A 99 -20.76 -14.79 23.34
N LYS A 100 -20.28 -15.65 22.43
CA LYS A 100 -19.56 -16.89 22.79
C LYS A 100 -18.28 -16.61 23.58
N LEU A 101 -17.54 -15.56 23.19
CA LEU A 101 -16.31 -15.15 23.86
C LEU A 101 -16.58 -14.34 25.13
N GLN A 102 -17.82 -13.95 25.41
CA GLN A 102 -18.23 -13.09 26.53
C GLN A 102 -17.45 -11.77 26.57
N VAL A 103 -17.35 -11.11 25.41
CA VAL A 103 -16.68 -9.83 25.24
C VAL A 103 -17.63 -8.79 24.64
N PRO A 104 -17.36 -7.48 24.81
CA PRO A 104 -18.18 -6.44 24.19
C PRO A 104 -18.19 -6.56 22.67
N LEU A 105 -19.34 -6.30 22.05
CA LEU A 105 -19.46 -6.22 20.61
C LEU A 105 -18.57 -5.07 20.05
N PRO A 106 -17.83 -5.28 18.94
CA PRO A 106 -17.22 -4.19 18.20
C PRO A 106 -18.27 -3.13 17.81
N SER A 107 -17.87 -1.87 17.70
CA SER A 107 -18.81 -0.77 17.35
C SER A 107 -19.24 -0.76 15.89
N GLY A 108 -18.52 -1.48 15.03
CA GLY A 108 -18.79 -1.59 13.61
C GLY A 108 -17.80 -2.53 12.93
N ILE A 109 -17.99 -2.69 11.61
CA ILE A 109 -17.13 -3.49 10.75
C ILE A 109 -16.67 -2.62 9.58
N GLU A 110 -15.39 -2.68 9.27
CA GLU A 110 -14.77 -1.99 8.14
C GLU A 110 -13.84 -2.95 7.38
N LEU A 111 -13.67 -2.75 6.07
CA LEU A 111 -12.76 -3.53 5.24
C LEU A 111 -11.55 -2.72 4.79
N THR A 112 -10.40 -3.37 4.79
CA THR A 112 -9.13 -2.82 4.29
C THR A 112 -8.60 -3.69 3.16
N PRO A 113 -7.95 -3.12 2.13
CA PRO A 113 -7.29 -3.89 1.07
C PRO A 113 -5.93 -4.45 1.57
N ASP A 114 -5.95 -5.20 2.66
CA ASP A 114 -4.79 -5.80 3.31
C ASP A 114 -5.10 -7.23 3.76
N CYS A 115 -4.10 -8.08 3.91
CA CYS A 115 -4.22 -9.44 4.40
C CYS A 115 -3.99 -9.51 5.93
N ASP A 116 -4.69 -8.65 6.69
CA ASP A 116 -4.66 -8.64 8.16
C ASP A 116 -6.02 -8.23 8.75
N SER A 117 -6.24 -8.47 10.04
CA SER A 117 -7.46 -8.06 10.74
C SER A 117 -7.16 -7.63 12.17
N TRP A 118 -7.69 -6.48 12.58
CA TRP A 118 -7.40 -5.89 13.89
C TRP A 118 -8.56 -5.07 14.44
N LEU A 119 -8.39 -4.57 15.65
CA LEU A 119 -9.32 -3.66 16.30
C LEU A 119 -8.77 -2.23 16.23
N GLU A 120 -9.56 -1.31 15.66
CA GLU A 120 -9.18 0.08 15.50
C GLU A 120 -10.03 1.00 16.39
N ASP A 121 -9.38 1.85 17.17
CA ASP A 121 -10.08 2.84 17.99
C ASP A 121 -10.48 4.04 17.12
N ARG A 122 -11.73 4.06 16.67
CA ARG A 122 -12.30 5.25 16.01
C ARG A 122 -12.62 6.32 17.05
N ARG A 123 -12.47 7.60 16.68
CA ARG A 123 -12.97 8.68 17.54
C ARG A 123 -14.51 8.71 17.44
N PRO A 124 -15.22 8.83 18.57
CA PRO A 124 -16.67 8.97 18.54
C PRO A 124 -17.06 10.26 17.80
N GLU A 125 -18.19 10.25 17.11
CA GLU A 125 -18.69 11.44 16.44
C GLU A 125 -19.09 12.52 17.48
N ALA A 126 -19.12 13.78 17.06
CA ALA A 126 -19.48 14.89 17.95
C ALA A 126 -20.95 14.74 18.39
N GLY A 127 -21.18 14.35 19.65
CA GLY A 127 -22.51 14.05 20.20
C GLY A 127 -22.60 12.71 20.92
N GLU A 128 -21.70 11.75 20.63
CA GLU A 128 -21.63 10.44 21.27
C GLU A 128 -20.73 10.47 22.53
N GLN A 129 -20.94 11.45 23.40
CA GLN A 129 -20.04 11.75 24.51
C GLN A 129 -20.05 10.73 25.67
N GLU A 130 -21.04 9.83 25.76
CA GLU A 130 -21.37 9.17 27.03
C GLU A 130 -20.87 7.74 27.23
N ARG A 131 -20.33 7.05 26.22
CA ARG A 131 -19.74 5.71 26.41
C ARG A 131 -18.37 5.59 25.77
N ARG A 132 -17.45 4.90 26.45
CA ARG A 132 -16.16 4.51 25.87
C ARG A 132 -16.46 3.77 24.56
N PRO A 133 -16.05 4.29 23.39
CA PRO A 133 -16.39 3.67 22.14
C PRO A 133 -15.71 2.30 22.07
N ALA A 134 -16.48 1.25 21.78
CA ALA A 134 -15.89 -0.02 21.41
C ALA A 134 -15.06 0.19 20.13
N PRO A 135 -13.94 -0.52 19.95
CA PRO A 135 -13.18 -0.43 18.72
C PRO A 135 -14.00 -0.99 17.55
N VAL A 136 -13.69 -0.51 16.35
CA VAL A 136 -14.21 -1.06 15.09
C VAL A 136 -13.38 -2.28 14.71
N LEU A 137 -14.04 -3.33 14.26
CA LEU A 137 -13.39 -4.51 13.69
C LEU A 137 -13.00 -4.21 12.24
N VAL A 138 -11.69 -4.12 11.98
CA VAL A 138 -11.16 -3.97 10.62
C VAL A 138 -10.79 -5.36 10.10
N ILE A 139 -11.35 -5.74 8.96
CA ILE A 139 -11.13 -7.04 8.33
C ILE A 139 -10.43 -6.85 6.99
N GLY A 140 -9.42 -7.67 6.73
CA GLY A 140 -8.78 -7.76 5.43
C GLY A 140 -9.76 -8.27 4.38
N SER A 141 -10.07 -7.45 3.38
CA SER A 141 -11.00 -7.83 2.31
C SER A 141 -10.63 -9.15 1.59
N PRO A 142 -9.34 -9.49 1.36
CA PRO A 142 -9.01 -10.74 0.68
C PRO A 142 -9.48 -11.97 1.47
N PHE A 143 -9.61 -11.87 2.80
CA PHE A 143 -10.13 -12.95 3.62
C PHE A 143 -11.60 -13.25 3.34
N LEU A 144 -12.42 -12.23 3.04
CA LEU A 144 -13.83 -12.48 2.71
C LEU A 144 -13.95 -13.29 1.41
N TRP A 145 -13.13 -12.98 0.41
CA TRP A 145 -13.18 -13.68 -0.88
C TRP A 145 -12.51 -15.04 -0.87
N TRP A 146 -11.44 -15.20 -0.09
CA TRP A 146 -10.68 -16.45 -0.09
C TRP A 146 -11.16 -17.48 0.93
N MET A 147 -11.56 -17.05 2.12
CA MET A 147 -11.89 -17.95 3.22
C MET A 147 -13.35 -18.40 3.17
N ARG A 148 -13.60 -19.59 3.73
CA ARG A 148 -14.95 -20.06 4.04
C ARG A 148 -15.45 -19.39 5.31
N VAL A 149 -16.77 -19.32 5.47
CA VAL A 149 -17.39 -18.68 6.64
C VAL A 149 -16.82 -19.20 7.96
N ALA A 150 -16.59 -20.52 8.06
CA ALA A 150 -16.03 -21.15 9.25
C ALA A 150 -14.56 -20.79 9.50
N GLU A 151 -13.75 -20.70 8.43
CA GLU A 151 -12.34 -20.28 8.48
C GLU A 151 -12.23 -18.79 8.88
N LEU A 152 -13.03 -17.92 8.27
CA LEU A 152 -13.07 -16.49 8.61
C LEU A 152 -13.48 -16.30 10.08
N ARG A 153 -14.50 -17.02 10.54
CA ARG A 153 -14.93 -16.96 11.95
C ARG A 153 -13.83 -17.39 12.91
N ALA A 154 -13.08 -18.45 12.58
CA ALA A 154 -11.95 -18.91 13.37
C ALA A 154 -10.77 -17.90 13.34
N LEU A 155 -10.53 -17.24 12.20
CA LEU A 155 -9.54 -16.17 12.06
C LEU A 155 -9.89 -14.96 12.93
N LEU A 156 -11.16 -14.54 12.93
CA LEU A 156 -11.63 -13.35 13.64
C LEU A 156 -11.81 -13.58 15.15
N ALA A 157 -11.95 -14.82 15.62
CA ALA A 157 -12.12 -15.16 17.03
C ALA A 157 -11.10 -14.48 17.98
N PRO A 158 -9.77 -14.60 17.77
CA PRO A 158 -8.79 -13.90 18.61
C PRO A 158 -8.86 -12.37 18.47
N VAL A 159 -9.25 -11.83 17.32
CA VAL A 159 -9.38 -10.38 17.12
C VAL A 159 -10.57 -9.84 17.92
N VAL A 160 -11.74 -10.46 17.77
CA VAL A 160 -12.96 -10.11 18.51
C VAL A 160 -12.77 -10.30 20.01
N ALA A 161 -12.07 -11.35 20.45
CA ALA A 161 -11.72 -11.55 21.87
C ALA A 161 -10.92 -10.36 22.46
N GLY A 162 -10.17 -9.64 21.62
CA GLY A 162 -9.41 -8.43 21.97
C GLY A 162 -10.27 -7.24 22.40
N THR A 163 -11.56 -7.22 22.07
CA THR A 163 -12.50 -6.16 22.52
C THR A 163 -12.64 -6.15 24.05
N GLY A 164 -12.54 -7.32 24.70
CA GLY A 164 -12.52 -7.43 26.15
C GLY A 164 -11.33 -6.69 26.78
N ALA A 165 -10.16 -6.72 26.13
CA ALA A 165 -9.00 -5.95 26.58
C ALA A 165 -9.14 -4.45 26.24
N ALA A 166 -9.80 -4.11 25.12
CA ALA A 166 -10.10 -2.71 24.78
C ALA A 166 -11.07 -2.05 25.77
N ALA A 167 -11.94 -2.84 26.41
CA ALA A 167 -12.85 -2.35 27.44
C ALA A 167 -12.20 -2.13 28.82
N ASP A 168 -11.02 -2.72 29.08
CA ASP A 168 -10.28 -2.55 30.34
C ASP A 168 -9.83 -1.07 30.48
N PRO A 169 -10.21 -0.38 31.57
CA PRO A 169 -9.93 1.05 31.75
C PRO A 169 -8.46 1.42 31.65
N GLU A 170 -7.59 0.59 32.23
CA GLU A 170 -6.16 0.83 32.32
C GLU A 170 -5.48 0.60 30.98
N ILE A 171 -5.83 -0.47 30.27
CA ILE A 171 -5.33 -0.76 28.92
C ILE A 171 -5.79 0.34 27.95
N TYR A 172 -7.07 0.73 27.99
CA TYR A 172 -7.60 1.83 27.19
C TYR A 172 -6.85 3.13 27.45
N ALA A 173 -6.66 3.51 28.72
CA ALA A 173 -5.96 4.74 29.08
C ALA A 173 -4.48 4.73 28.64
N ALA A 174 -3.82 3.57 28.75
CA ALA A 174 -2.44 3.40 28.29
C ALA A 174 -2.33 3.53 26.76
N ARG A 175 -3.18 2.83 25.99
CA ARG A 175 -3.23 2.92 24.52
C ARG A 175 -3.52 4.34 24.05
N ARG A 176 -4.53 5.00 24.63
CA ARG A 176 -4.88 6.40 24.32
C ARG A 176 -3.70 7.34 24.56
N PHE A 177 -2.99 7.17 25.68
CA PHE A 177 -1.82 7.99 25.99
C PHE A 177 -0.69 7.79 24.96
N VAL A 178 -0.37 6.55 24.61
CA VAL A 178 0.68 6.21 23.64
C VAL A 178 0.33 6.69 22.23
N ARG A 179 -0.90 6.44 21.77
CA ARG A 179 -1.40 6.97 20.47
C ARG A 179 -1.39 8.50 20.44
N GLY A 180 -1.71 9.17 21.56
CA GLY A 180 -1.63 10.62 21.68
C GLY A 180 -0.19 11.15 21.62
N LEU A 181 0.77 10.44 22.23
CA LEU A 181 2.19 10.79 22.15
C LEU A 181 2.70 10.66 20.71
N ASP A 182 2.37 9.55 20.03
CA ASP A 182 2.75 9.33 18.64
C ASP A 182 2.17 10.41 17.71
N ALA A 183 0.88 10.70 17.86
CA ALA A 183 0.21 11.79 17.14
C ALA A 183 0.87 13.16 17.40
N ALA A 184 1.29 13.44 18.63
CA ALA A 184 2.01 14.66 18.99
C ALA A 184 3.39 14.75 18.33
N VAL A 185 4.09 13.62 18.18
CA VAL A 185 5.36 13.54 17.43
C VAL A 185 5.13 13.83 15.94
N GLY A 186 4.04 13.31 15.36
CA GLY A 186 3.61 13.65 14.00
C GLY A 186 3.34 15.15 13.81
N VAL A 187 2.58 15.77 14.72
CA VAL A 187 2.35 17.23 14.75
C VAL A 187 3.67 18.01 14.86
N ALA A 188 4.60 17.54 15.69
CA ALA A 188 5.92 18.16 15.83
C ALA A 188 6.77 18.07 14.55
N ALA A 189 6.70 16.95 13.82
CA ALA A 189 7.41 16.78 12.56
C ALA A 189 6.86 17.71 11.47
N GLN A 190 5.53 17.70 11.27
CA GLN A 190 4.85 18.58 10.32
C GLN A 190 5.04 20.07 10.65
N GLY A 191 4.99 20.43 11.93
CA GLY A 191 5.20 21.79 12.41
C GLY A 191 6.60 22.32 12.12
N ARG A 192 7.64 21.47 12.14
CA ARG A 192 9.00 21.86 11.76
C ARG A 192 9.18 22.08 10.25
N GLN A 193 8.37 21.41 9.42
CA GLN A 193 8.45 21.52 7.96
C GLN A 193 7.63 22.69 7.40
N ARG A 194 6.43 22.97 7.95
CA ARG A 194 5.45 23.89 7.35
C ARG A 194 5.30 25.25 8.02
N ARG A 195 5.85 25.50 9.22
CA ARG A 195 5.61 26.73 9.99
C ARG A 195 6.86 27.60 10.15
N SER A 196 6.63 28.90 10.41
CA SER A 196 7.64 29.94 10.59
C SER A 196 8.81 29.51 11.49
N VAL A 197 10.04 29.91 11.12
CA VAL A 197 11.30 29.63 11.86
C VAL A 197 11.18 29.90 13.36
N LEU A 198 10.38 30.89 13.76
CA LEU A 198 10.15 31.28 15.16
C LEU A 198 9.55 30.18 16.05
N LEU A 199 8.70 29.29 15.52
CA LEU A 199 8.06 28.22 16.29
C LEU A 199 8.83 26.89 16.23
N ARG A 200 9.89 26.82 15.42
CA ARG A 200 10.75 25.65 15.27
C ARG A 200 11.29 25.11 16.61
N PRO A 201 11.77 25.93 17.58
CA PRO A 201 12.22 25.40 18.87
C PRO A 201 11.08 24.76 19.68
N ALA A 202 9.87 25.31 19.63
CA ALA A 202 8.71 24.75 20.32
C ALA A 202 8.33 23.36 19.78
N TYR A 203 8.29 23.17 18.46
CA TYR A 203 8.09 21.85 17.85
C TYR A 203 9.31 20.91 18.02
N GLY A 204 10.51 21.47 18.15
CA GLY A 204 11.71 20.74 18.56
C GLY A 204 11.50 20.10 19.93
N PHE A 205 11.14 20.91 20.92
CA PHE A 205 10.87 20.48 22.29
C PHE A 205 9.70 19.49 22.37
N LEU A 206 8.56 19.78 21.74
CA LEU A 206 7.40 18.87 21.70
C LEU A 206 7.79 17.48 21.18
N GLY A 207 8.51 17.43 20.05
CA GLY A 207 8.95 16.16 19.47
C GLY A 207 10.01 15.44 20.32
N TRP A 208 10.89 16.18 20.99
CA TRP A 208 11.84 15.60 21.95
C TRP A 208 11.11 14.99 23.15
N ALA A 209 10.21 15.73 23.79
CA ALA A 209 9.43 15.27 24.94
C ALA A 209 8.56 14.06 24.59
N GLY A 210 7.85 14.10 23.45
CA GLY A 210 7.05 12.98 22.96
C GLY A 210 7.88 11.71 22.76
N ARG A 211 9.04 11.82 22.09
CA ARG A 211 9.95 10.68 21.87
C ARG A 211 10.56 10.15 23.16
N LEU A 212 10.90 11.02 24.12
CA LEU A 212 11.42 10.60 25.41
C LEU A 212 10.38 9.74 26.17
N LEU A 213 9.13 10.20 26.22
CA LEU A 213 8.04 9.47 26.86
C LEU A 213 7.72 8.17 26.12
N LEU A 214 7.69 8.18 24.78
CA LEU A 214 7.51 6.96 23.99
C LEU A 214 8.60 5.92 24.25
N ARG A 215 9.86 6.35 24.32
CA ARG A 215 10.98 5.45 24.67
C ARG A 215 10.81 4.85 26.06
N GLY A 216 10.38 5.65 27.04
CA GLY A 216 10.08 5.16 28.39
C GLY A 216 8.88 4.20 28.44
N CYS A 217 7.89 4.37 27.56
CA CYS A 217 6.71 3.51 27.50
C CYS A 217 6.94 2.23 26.67
N SER A 218 7.81 2.26 25.66
CA SER A 218 7.93 1.24 24.61
C SER A 218 8.06 -0.21 25.14
N PRO A 219 8.95 -0.53 26.10
CA PRO A 219 9.05 -1.89 26.64
C PRO A 219 7.75 -2.36 27.28
N HIS A 220 7.10 -1.48 28.05
CA HIS A 220 5.85 -1.77 28.73
C HIS A 220 4.68 -1.93 27.77
N VAL A 221 4.61 -1.12 26.72
CA VAL A 221 3.60 -1.25 25.65
C VAL A 221 3.78 -2.57 24.93
N ALA A 222 5.00 -2.94 24.54
CA ALA A 222 5.26 -4.20 23.84
C ALA A 222 4.87 -5.42 24.69
N GLU A 223 5.13 -5.41 26.00
CA GLU A 223 4.71 -6.47 26.91
C GLU A 223 3.20 -6.46 27.19
N MET A 224 2.60 -5.27 27.24
CA MET A 224 1.15 -5.09 27.40
C MET A 224 0.42 -5.70 26.20
N GLU A 225 0.78 -5.31 24.98
CA GLU A 225 0.13 -5.79 23.75
C GLU A 225 0.36 -7.29 23.52
N ARG A 226 1.56 -7.81 23.81
CA ARG A 226 1.80 -9.27 23.83
C ARG A 226 0.91 -9.99 24.83
N GLY A 227 0.73 -9.42 26.02
CA GLY A 227 -0.17 -9.98 27.04
C GLY A 227 -1.64 -9.93 26.63
N VAL A 228 -2.06 -8.87 25.92
CA VAL A 228 -3.42 -8.75 25.36
C VAL A 228 -3.62 -9.81 24.28
N ALA A 229 -2.69 -9.93 23.34
CA ALA A 229 -2.76 -10.91 22.26
C ALA A 229 -2.80 -12.35 22.80
N ALA A 230 -1.96 -12.67 23.80
CA ALA A 230 -1.96 -13.99 24.44
C ALA A 230 -3.31 -14.30 25.12
N ALA A 231 -3.86 -13.37 25.90
CA ALA A 231 -5.15 -13.54 26.57
C ALA A 231 -6.32 -13.66 25.58
N ALA A 232 -6.30 -12.86 24.50
CA ALA A 232 -7.31 -12.93 23.45
C ALA A 232 -7.23 -14.27 22.69
N SER A 233 -6.00 -14.73 22.40
CA SER A 233 -5.74 -16.03 21.78
C SER A 233 -6.19 -17.19 22.64
N GLU A 234 -5.94 -17.16 23.95
CA GLU A 234 -6.38 -18.17 24.92
C GLU A 234 -7.92 -18.24 24.99
N ARG A 235 -8.58 -17.07 25.12
CA ARG A 235 -10.04 -17.00 25.11
C ARG A 235 -10.64 -17.54 23.81
N ALA A 236 -10.00 -17.27 22.67
CA ALA A 236 -10.43 -17.78 21.37
C ALA A 236 -10.26 -19.29 21.20
N GLN A 237 -9.48 -19.99 22.04
CA GLN A 237 -9.38 -21.46 21.95
C GLN A 237 -10.72 -22.16 22.21
N ALA A 238 -11.62 -21.52 22.95
CA ALA A 238 -12.97 -22.01 23.17
C ALA A 238 -13.85 -21.99 21.89
N VAL A 239 -13.37 -21.34 20.82
CA VAL A 239 -14.07 -21.22 19.53
C VAL A 239 -13.24 -21.91 18.46
N ASP A 240 -13.69 -23.10 18.06
CA ASP A 240 -13.27 -23.81 16.83
C ASP A 240 -11.76 -23.93 16.63
N TYR A 241 -11.07 -24.38 17.68
CA TYR A 241 -9.61 -24.54 17.70
C TYR A 241 -9.04 -25.28 16.48
N GLY A 242 -9.71 -26.33 16.00
CA GLY A 242 -9.27 -27.10 14.82
C GLY A 242 -9.26 -26.28 13.53
N LEU A 243 -10.26 -25.42 13.32
CA LEU A 243 -10.35 -24.55 12.14
C LEU A 243 -9.36 -23.38 12.18
N ARG A 244 -8.85 -23.04 13.37
CA ARG A 244 -7.87 -21.96 13.51
C ARG A 244 -6.55 -22.30 12.82
N ILE A 245 -6.09 -23.55 12.89
CA ILE A 245 -4.85 -23.99 12.22
C ILE A 245 -5.01 -23.84 10.70
N VAL A 246 -6.12 -24.38 10.17
CA VAL A 246 -6.46 -24.26 8.74
C VAL A 246 -6.55 -22.79 8.32
N ALA A 247 -7.23 -21.95 9.10
CA ALA A 247 -7.36 -20.53 8.81
C ALA A 247 -5.98 -19.82 8.74
N GLN A 248 -5.04 -20.15 9.63
CA GLN A 248 -3.69 -19.55 9.60
C GLN A 248 -2.90 -19.94 8.34
N GLU A 249 -3.01 -21.18 7.87
CA GLU A 249 -2.42 -21.60 6.60
C GLU A 249 -3.02 -20.83 5.42
N GLN A 250 -4.33 -20.59 5.45
CA GLN A 250 -5.02 -19.81 4.43
C GLN A 250 -4.61 -18.33 4.43
N VAL A 251 -4.20 -17.75 5.57
CA VAL A 251 -3.66 -16.37 5.60
C VAL A 251 -2.36 -16.28 4.79
N GLY A 252 -1.45 -17.24 4.96
CA GLY A 252 -0.18 -17.28 4.21
C GLY A 252 -0.40 -17.38 2.70
N LEU A 253 -1.34 -18.22 2.28
CA LEU A 253 -1.75 -18.32 0.88
C LEU A 253 -2.38 -17.01 0.39
N ALA A 254 -3.34 -16.46 1.13
CA ALA A 254 -4.00 -15.20 0.78
C ALA A 254 -2.97 -14.07 0.57
N TYR A 255 -1.97 -13.96 1.44
CA TYR A 255 -0.88 -13.00 1.30
C TYR A 255 -0.09 -13.21 0.01
N ALA A 256 0.31 -14.44 -0.30
CA ALA A 256 1.08 -14.75 -1.51
C ALA A 256 0.29 -14.45 -2.80
N GLY A 257 -1.01 -14.76 -2.83
CA GLY A 257 -1.89 -14.42 -3.95
C GLY A 257 -2.13 -12.92 -4.08
N TRP A 258 -2.36 -12.23 -2.95
CA TRP A 258 -2.57 -10.79 -2.89
C TRP A 258 -1.35 -10.01 -3.41
N ASP A 259 -0.15 -10.34 -2.93
CA ASP A 259 1.09 -9.68 -3.34
C ASP A 259 1.33 -9.81 -4.86
N ARG A 260 1.16 -11.03 -5.40
CA ARG A 260 1.26 -11.26 -6.85
C ARG A 260 0.20 -10.51 -7.63
N LEU A 261 -1.05 -10.51 -7.15
CA LEU A 261 -2.12 -9.76 -7.78
C LEU A 261 -1.82 -8.26 -7.81
N LEU A 262 -1.38 -7.68 -6.69
CA LEU A 262 -1.04 -6.26 -6.61
C LEU A 262 0.13 -5.89 -7.54
N THR A 263 1.20 -6.68 -7.52
CA THR A 263 2.43 -6.37 -8.25
C THR A 263 2.38 -6.72 -9.74
N ARG A 264 1.76 -7.84 -10.11
CA ARG A 264 1.76 -8.37 -11.49
C ARG A 264 0.52 -8.01 -12.29
N VAL A 265 -0.57 -7.65 -11.62
CA VAL A 265 -1.86 -7.36 -12.28
C VAL A 265 -2.35 -5.95 -11.97
N ALA A 266 -2.58 -5.60 -10.70
CA ALA A 266 -3.17 -4.30 -10.37
C ALA A 266 -2.25 -3.12 -10.71
N LEU A 267 -0.97 -3.20 -10.37
CA LEU A 267 0.01 -2.12 -10.62
C LEU A 267 0.15 -1.75 -12.10
N PRO A 268 0.26 -2.70 -13.06
CA PRO A 268 0.19 -2.39 -14.48
C PRO A 268 -1.07 -1.63 -14.89
N ALA A 269 -2.24 -2.02 -14.39
CA ALA A 269 -3.49 -1.31 -14.69
C ALA A 269 -3.48 0.13 -14.14
N TRP A 270 -3.05 0.30 -12.88
CA TRP A 270 -3.00 1.62 -12.23
C TRP A 270 -2.11 2.60 -13.00
N ARG A 271 -0.93 2.15 -13.45
CA ARG A 271 -0.03 2.94 -14.29
C ARG A 271 -0.64 3.36 -15.63
N MET A 272 -1.63 2.61 -16.13
CA MET A 272 -2.37 2.91 -17.35
C MET A 272 -3.62 3.77 -17.13
N GLY A 273 -3.81 4.33 -15.92
CA GLY A 273 -5.01 5.08 -15.57
C GLY A 273 -6.27 4.19 -15.46
N ARG A 274 -6.08 2.89 -15.24
CA ARG A 274 -7.17 1.92 -15.05
C ARG A 274 -7.09 1.31 -13.66
N TRP A 275 -8.20 0.81 -13.14
CA TRP A 275 -8.18 0.03 -11.90
C TRP A 275 -9.16 -1.13 -11.98
N PRO A 276 -8.77 -2.35 -11.58
CA PRO A 276 -9.67 -3.50 -11.65
C PRO A 276 -10.86 -3.29 -10.70
N SER A 277 -12.09 -3.29 -11.19
CA SER A 277 -13.25 -3.01 -10.32
C SER A 277 -13.61 -4.14 -9.36
N ARG A 278 -12.98 -5.31 -9.51
CA ARG A 278 -13.24 -6.52 -8.73
C ARG A 278 -11.93 -7.15 -8.25
N LEU A 279 -11.16 -6.38 -7.49
CA LEU A 279 -9.80 -6.75 -7.09
C LEU A 279 -9.79 -7.99 -6.19
N ASP A 280 -10.67 -8.06 -5.18
CA ASP A 280 -10.77 -9.20 -4.28
C ASP A 280 -11.21 -10.47 -5.02
N ALA A 281 -12.10 -10.36 -6.01
CA ALA A 281 -12.43 -11.48 -6.90
C ALA A 281 -11.20 -11.99 -7.70
N GLY A 282 -10.27 -11.10 -8.03
CA GLY A 282 -9.00 -11.46 -8.68
C GLY A 282 -8.09 -12.31 -7.79
N VAL A 283 -8.19 -12.17 -6.46
CA VAL A 283 -7.43 -12.98 -5.49
C VAL A 283 -7.80 -14.44 -5.61
N VAL A 284 -9.10 -14.73 -5.70
CA VAL A 284 -9.60 -16.10 -5.86
C VAL A 284 -9.04 -16.73 -7.13
N ALA A 285 -9.03 -15.97 -8.23
CA ALA A 285 -8.48 -16.45 -9.50
C ALA A 285 -6.96 -16.68 -9.43
N ALA A 286 -6.21 -15.78 -8.80
CA ALA A 286 -4.78 -15.94 -8.57
C ALA A 286 -4.45 -17.16 -7.70
N LEU A 287 -5.16 -17.35 -6.61
CA LEU A 287 -4.93 -18.49 -5.71
C LEU A 287 -5.38 -19.82 -6.33
N THR A 288 -6.41 -19.81 -7.17
CA THR A 288 -6.82 -20.98 -7.95
C THR A 288 -5.76 -21.37 -8.99
N GLU A 289 -5.14 -20.39 -9.65
CA GLU A 289 -4.00 -20.63 -10.54
C GLU A 289 -2.77 -21.13 -9.77
N LEU A 290 -2.47 -20.53 -8.61
CA LEU A 290 -1.35 -20.94 -7.75
C LEU A 290 -1.50 -22.38 -7.27
N SER A 291 -2.69 -22.75 -6.78
CA SER A 291 -2.97 -24.11 -6.34
C SER A 291 -2.81 -25.13 -7.49
N ARG A 292 -3.28 -24.79 -8.71
CA ARG A 292 -3.09 -25.66 -9.88
C ARG A 292 -1.63 -25.87 -10.27
N ARG A 293 -0.78 -24.83 -10.19
CA ARG A 293 0.64 -24.93 -10.57
C ARG A 293 1.47 -25.66 -9.53
N ASP A 294 1.28 -25.31 -8.27
CA ASP A 294 2.12 -25.78 -7.17
C ASP A 294 1.55 -27.05 -6.51
N ARG A 295 0.42 -27.58 -7.02
CA ARG A 295 -0.35 -28.70 -6.44
C ARG A 295 -0.57 -28.50 -4.93
N LEU A 296 -0.92 -27.28 -4.55
CA LEU A 296 -1.13 -26.92 -3.15
C LEU A 296 -2.43 -27.57 -2.69
N ALA A 297 -2.27 -28.74 -2.06
CA ALA A 297 -3.22 -29.54 -1.29
C ALA A 297 -4.20 -30.46 -2.05
N ASP A 298 -4.31 -31.70 -1.54
CA ASP A 298 -5.44 -32.60 -1.75
C ASP A 298 -6.72 -31.97 -1.16
N GLY A 299 -7.86 -32.00 -1.88
CA GLY A 299 -9.14 -31.46 -1.40
C GLY A 299 -9.43 -29.98 -1.74
N PHE A 300 -8.63 -29.36 -2.61
CA PHE A 300 -8.84 -27.98 -3.07
C PHE A 300 -10.20 -27.74 -3.74
N GLU A 301 -10.61 -28.64 -4.63
CA GLU A 301 -11.88 -28.55 -5.36
C GLU A 301 -13.09 -28.68 -4.43
N THR A 302 -13.01 -29.56 -3.43
CA THR A 302 -14.07 -29.72 -2.43
C THR A 302 -14.23 -28.47 -1.57
N ARG A 303 -13.12 -27.80 -1.21
CA ARG A 303 -13.15 -26.53 -0.47
C ARG A 303 -13.77 -25.40 -1.29
N LEU A 304 -13.48 -25.32 -2.59
CA LEU A 304 -14.06 -24.29 -3.47
C LEU A 304 -15.60 -24.32 -3.53
N GLY A 305 -16.20 -25.49 -3.33
CA GLY A 305 -17.65 -25.67 -3.29
C GLY A 305 -18.34 -25.22 -2.00
N GLU A 306 -17.60 -24.93 -0.93
CA GLU A 306 -18.16 -24.43 0.32
C GLU A 306 -18.48 -22.92 0.23
N ARG A 307 -19.48 -22.45 1.01
CA ARG A 307 -19.89 -21.04 1.03
C ARG A 307 -18.69 -20.12 1.36
N PRO A 308 -18.24 -19.26 0.43
CA PRO A 308 -17.19 -18.27 0.72
C PRO A 308 -17.72 -17.20 1.70
N ALA A 309 -16.83 -16.56 2.42
CA ALA A 309 -17.22 -15.57 3.42
C ALA A 309 -17.74 -14.25 2.81
N CYS A 310 -17.46 -13.96 1.54
CA CYS A 310 -18.01 -12.81 0.84
C CYS A 310 -19.53 -12.94 0.63
N ASP A 311 -20.10 -14.15 0.68
CA ASP A 311 -21.55 -14.38 0.68
C ASP A 311 -22.24 -13.92 1.98
N LEU A 312 -21.49 -13.42 2.96
CA LEU A 312 -22.03 -12.73 4.14
C LEU A 312 -22.40 -11.26 3.84
N LEU A 313 -22.02 -10.76 2.65
CA LEU A 313 -22.36 -9.43 2.14
C LEU A 313 -23.57 -9.54 1.19
N GLU A 314 -24.48 -8.57 1.23
CA GLU A 314 -25.64 -8.50 0.32
C GLU A 314 -25.20 -8.23 -1.13
N GLU A 315 -24.29 -7.28 -1.30
CA GLU A 315 -23.74 -6.88 -2.60
C GLU A 315 -22.20 -6.93 -2.59
N PRO A 316 -21.59 -8.13 -2.63
CA PRO A 316 -20.13 -8.26 -2.54
C PRO A 316 -19.40 -7.43 -3.60
N GLY A 317 -20.00 -7.27 -4.78
CA GLY A 317 -19.40 -6.52 -5.87
C GLY A 317 -19.24 -5.02 -5.64
N VAL A 318 -20.18 -4.39 -4.95
CA VAL A 318 -20.10 -2.96 -4.61
C VAL A 318 -19.02 -2.73 -3.56
N VAL A 319 -18.91 -3.66 -2.62
CA VAL A 319 -17.89 -3.62 -1.57
C VAL A 319 -16.49 -3.81 -2.16
N ASP A 320 -16.30 -4.81 -3.03
CA ASP A 320 -15.04 -5.06 -3.75
C ASP A 320 -14.61 -3.85 -4.59
N GLU A 321 -15.57 -3.20 -5.27
CA GLU A 321 -15.29 -1.98 -6.04
C GLU A 321 -14.77 -0.84 -5.16
N ALA A 322 -15.41 -0.61 -4.00
CA ALA A 322 -14.98 0.41 -3.04
C ALA A 322 -13.60 0.10 -2.44
N VAL A 323 -13.34 -1.17 -2.12
CA VAL A 323 -12.06 -1.63 -1.58
C VAL A 323 -10.96 -1.53 -2.64
N SER A 324 -11.24 -1.89 -3.89
CA SER A 324 -10.29 -1.77 -4.99
C SER A 324 -9.87 -0.31 -5.25
N LEU A 325 -10.83 0.62 -5.20
CA LEU A 325 -10.53 2.06 -5.25
C LEU A 325 -9.64 2.49 -4.08
N LEU A 326 -9.89 1.97 -2.88
CA LEU A 326 -9.05 2.25 -1.73
C LEU A 326 -7.64 1.67 -1.91
N ALA A 327 -7.52 0.45 -2.45
CA ALA A 327 -6.24 -0.20 -2.76
C ALA A 327 -5.41 0.65 -3.73
N ALA A 328 -6.02 1.14 -4.81
CA ALA A 328 -5.37 2.02 -5.76
C ALA A 328 -4.83 3.31 -5.12
N ARG A 329 -5.59 3.90 -4.18
CA ARG A 329 -5.14 5.10 -3.45
C ARG A 329 -3.97 4.79 -2.53
N LEU A 330 -4.06 3.71 -1.75
CA LEU A 330 -3.06 3.37 -0.75
C LEU A 330 -1.74 2.89 -1.38
N PHE A 331 -1.82 2.03 -2.39
CA PHE A 331 -0.63 1.37 -2.95
C PHE A 331 -0.02 2.12 -4.13
N HIS A 332 -0.81 2.87 -4.89
CA HIS A 332 -0.35 3.61 -6.08
C HIS A 332 -0.39 5.15 -5.93
N GLY A 333 -1.15 5.69 -4.97
CA GLY A 333 -1.43 7.13 -4.93
C GLY A 333 -2.45 7.56 -5.98
N GLY A 334 -3.31 6.63 -6.43
CA GLY A 334 -4.40 6.94 -7.36
C GLY A 334 -5.37 8.01 -6.82
N PRO A 335 -6.14 8.67 -7.69
CA PRO A 335 -6.97 9.81 -7.29
C PRO A 335 -8.07 9.43 -6.30
N CYS A 336 -8.44 10.40 -5.46
CA CYS A 336 -9.53 10.28 -4.49
C CYS A 336 -10.93 10.20 -5.12
N ARG A 337 -11.06 10.44 -6.44
CA ARG A 337 -12.33 10.41 -7.18
C ARG A 337 -12.12 9.76 -8.55
N ILE A 338 -13.14 9.02 -9.00
CA ILE A 338 -13.19 8.43 -10.33
C ILE A 338 -13.25 9.56 -11.36
N GLY A 339 -12.55 9.40 -12.48
CA GLY A 339 -12.54 10.37 -13.57
C GLY A 339 -12.16 9.72 -14.91
N PRO A 340 -12.22 10.46 -16.02
CA PRO A 340 -11.86 9.94 -17.34
C PRO A 340 -10.41 9.43 -17.42
N GLU A 341 -9.53 9.99 -16.59
CA GLU A 341 -8.12 9.62 -16.49
C GLU A 341 -7.85 8.47 -15.50
N PHE A 342 -8.85 8.07 -14.71
CA PHE A 342 -8.75 6.95 -13.77
C PHE A 342 -10.07 6.19 -13.67
N ALA A 343 -10.23 5.19 -14.54
CA ALA A 343 -11.51 4.54 -14.80
C ALA A 343 -11.48 3.01 -14.51
N PRO A 344 -12.62 2.43 -14.08
CA PRO A 344 -12.69 1.02 -13.76
C PRO A 344 -12.46 0.15 -14.99
N VAL A 345 -11.88 -1.03 -14.79
CA VAL A 345 -11.77 -2.09 -15.79
C VAL A 345 -12.28 -3.41 -15.21
N SER A 346 -13.14 -4.09 -15.96
CA SER A 346 -13.58 -5.45 -15.63
C SER A 346 -12.54 -6.48 -16.07
N TRP A 347 -12.47 -7.63 -15.40
CA TRP A 347 -11.54 -8.70 -15.78
C TRP A 347 -11.70 -9.18 -17.22
N ALA A 348 -12.93 -9.19 -17.77
CA ALA A 348 -13.19 -9.55 -19.16
C ALA A 348 -12.52 -8.60 -20.17
N ARG A 349 -12.45 -7.30 -19.85
CA ARG A 349 -11.84 -6.26 -20.69
C ARG A 349 -10.39 -5.95 -20.34
N TYR A 350 -9.88 -6.54 -19.26
CA TYR A 350 -8.53 -6.29 -18.78
C TYR A 350 -7.47 -6.58 -19.86
N PRO A 351 -7.53 -7.69 -20.63
CA PRO A 351 -6.55 -7.95 -21.67
C PRO A 351 -6.51 -6.86 -22.76
N GLU A 352 -7.66 -6.36 -23.18
CA GLU A 352 -7.75 -5.37 -24.26
C GLU A 352 -7.44 -3.95 -23.76
N GLU A 353 -7.98 -3.57 -22.60
CA GLU A 353 -7.87 -2.20 -22.07
C GLU A 353 -6.57 -1.94 -21.29
N VAL A 354 -5.88 -2.99 -20.84
CA VAL A 354 -4.63 -2.87 -20.07
C VAL A 354 -3.48 -3.56 -20.80
N VAL A 355 -3.56 -4.86 -21.05
CA VAL A 355 -2.40 -5.63 -21.57
C VAL A 355 -2.00 -5.18 -22.97
N ASP A 356 -2.94 -5.16 -23.91
CA ASP A 356 -2.69 -4.71 -25.28
C ASP A 356 -2.17 -3.26 -25.31
N ARG A 357 -2.73 -2.37 -24.49
CA ARG A 357 -2.28 -0.97 -24.39
C ARG A 357 -0.88 -0.82 -23.82
N ILE A 358 -0.51 -1.61 -22.81
CA ILE A 358 0.85 -1.63 -22.28
C ILE A 358 1.81 -2.04 -23.37
N TRP A 359 1.52 -3.14 -24.07
CA TRP A 359 2.40 -3.61 -25.13
C TRP A 359 2.56 -2.60 -26.26
N ARG A 360 1.47 -1.95 -26.71
CA ARG A 360 1.54 -0.91 -27.75
C ARG A 360 2.34 0.30 -27.29
N ALA A 361 2.15 0.76 -26.06
CA ALA A 361 2.90 1.89 -25.50
C ALA A 361 4.39 1.59 -25.35
N GLU A 362 4.76 0.40 -24.87
CA GLU A 362 6.15 -0.05 -24.76
C GLU A 362 6.79 -0.25 -26.13
N ALA A 363 6.10 -0.89 -27.07
CA ALA A 363 6.57 -1.04 -28.45
C ALA A 363 6.77 0.32 -29.13
N ALA A 364 5.89 1.30 -28.88
CA ALA A 364 6.02 2.66 -29.41
C ALA A 364 7.25 3.37 -28.86
N ARG A 365 7.49 3.29 -27.55
CA ARG A 365 8.72 3.83 -26.91
C ARG A 365 9.98 3.18 -27.51
N LEU A 366 9.97 1.87 -27.73
CA LEU A 366 11.10 1.17 -28.34
C LEU A 366 11.40 1.68 -29.75
N VAL A 367 10.37 1.83 -30.59
CA VAL A 367 10.53 2.35 -31.96
C VAL A 367 11.05 3.80 -31.95
N GLN A 368 10.54 4.64 -31.04
CA GLN A 368 11.03 6.01 -30.87
C GLN A 368 12.53 6.03 -30.56
N VAL A 369 12.98 5.25 -29.56
CA VAL A 369 14.41 5.17 -29.19
C VAL A 369 15.24 4.64 -30.35
N LEU A 370 14.74 3.65 -31.09
CA LEU A 370 15.39 3.11 -32.29
C LEU A 370 15.53 4.15 -33.42
N ASP A 371 14.58 5.07 -33.56
CA ASP A 371 14.64 6.19 -34.50
C ASP A 371 15.68 7.23 -34.09
N GLU A 372 15.80 7.53 -32.80
CA GLU A 372 16.76 8.50 -32.26
C GLU A 372 18.22 8.03 -32.28
N VAL A 373 18.44 6.71 -32.16
CA VAL A 373 19.78 6.08 -32.15
C VAL A 373 20.32 5.86 -33.57
N ARG A 374 19.50 6.06 -34.60
CA ARG A 374 19.87 5.73 -35.99
C ARG A 374 21.13 6.52 -36.44
N PRO A 375 22.18 5.85 -36.96
CA PRO A 375 23.37 6.52 -37.47
C PRO A 375 23.01 7.57 -38.54
N GLY A 376 23.42 8.83 -38.30
CA GLY A 376 23.16 9.95 -39.20
C GLY A 376 21.80 10.64 -39.05
N ALA A 377 20.96 10.30 -38.05
CA ALA A 377 19.67 10.98 -37.82
C ALA A 377 19.84 12.47 -37.47
N ARG A 378 20.81 12.82 -36.62
CA ARG A 378 21.12 14.22 -36.27
C ARG A 378 21.74 15.01 -37.43
N ALA A 379 22.60 14.38 -38.22
CA ALA A 379 23.22 15.00 -39.40
C ALA A 379 22.17 15.27 -40.51
N ARG A 380 21.26 14.32 -40.75
CA ARG A 380 20.17 14.47 -41.73
C ARG A 380 19.07 15.43 -41.28
N ALA A 381 18.77 15.53 -39.98
CA ALA A 381 17.88 16.56 -39.44
C ALA A 381 18.46 17.98 -39.61
N ALA A 382 19.78 18.12 -39.45
CA ALA A 382 20.50 19.37 -39.70
C ALA A 382 20.61 19.71 -41.20
N GLU A 383 20.82 18.73 -42.07
CA GLU A 383 20.80 18.88 -43.54
C GLU A 383 19.39 19.20 -44.07
N ALA A 384 18.34 18.58 -43.51
CA ALA A 384 16.94 18.87 -43.86
C ALA A 384 16.49 20.27 -43.40
N ALA A 385 17.11 20.80 -42.35
CA ALA A 385 16.90 22.18 -41.90
C ALA A 385 17.65 23.22 -42.76
N THR A 386 18.68 22.79 -43.52
CA THR A 386 19.55 23.69 -44.32
C THR A 386 19.33 23.62 -45.83
N ALA A 387 18.68 22.58 -46.37
CA ALA A 387 18.33 22.47 -47.80
C ALA A 387 16.88 22.93 -48.11
N ARG A 388 16.72 23.85 -49.08
CA ARG A 388 15.47 24.56 -49.46
C ARG A 388 14.41 23.69 -50.21
N GLY A 389 13.12 24.05 -50.07
CA GLY A 389 12.04 23.86 -51.09
C GLY A 389 10.78 23.04 -50.69
N PRO A 390 9.51 23.52 -50.83
CA PRO A 390 8.33 22.88 -50.24
C PRO A 390 7.68 21.70 -50.99
N ARG A 391 8.20 21.23 -52.14
CA ARG A 391 7.41 20.37 -53.05
C ARG A 391 7.92 18.96 -53.33
N ASP A 392 9.03 18.54 -52.74
CA ASP A 392 9.54 17.16 -52.90
C ASP A 392 9.76 16.42 -51.57
N ARG A 393 9.07 16.87 -50.51
CA ARG A 393 9.14 16.31 -49.14
C ARG A 393 8.54 14.90 -48.96
N GLY A 394 8.02 14.27 -50.02
CA GLY A 394 6.98 13.25 -49.88
C GLY A 394 7.41 11.79 -49.84
N LEU A 395 8.25 11.34 -50.77
CA LEU A 395 8.05 9.97 -51.29
C LEU A 395 9.19 8.95 -51.16
N LEU A 396 10.43 9.32 -50.81
CA LEU A 396 11.54 8.33 -50.80
C LEU A 396 12.37 8.25 -49.51
N LEU A 397 12.23 9.20 -48.58
CA LEU A 397 12.90 9.15 -47.26
C LEU A 397 11.97 8.84 -46.08
N ARG A 398 10.65 8.78 -46.32
CA ARG A 398 9.63 8.42 -45.33
C ARG A 398 9.37 6.91 -45.23
N ASP A 399 9.88 6.12 -46.16
CA ASP A 399 9.43 4.72 -46.29
C ASP A 399 10.14 3.75 -45.33
N GLU A 400 11.31 4.13 -44.77
CA GLU A 400 11.98 3.37 -43.69
C GLU A 400 11.99 4.06 -42.32
N ALA A 401 11.96 5.40 -42.30
CA ALA A 401 11.86 6.17 -41.06
C ALA A 401 10.37 6.29 -40.70
N GLY A 402 9.86 5.32 -39.95
CA GLY A 402 8.48 5.30 -39.46
C GLY A 402 7.77 3.94 -39.54
N ARG A 403 8.35 2.93 -40.20
CA ARG A 403 7.80 1.56 -40.13
C ARG A 403 8.18 0.92 -38.80
N ALA A 404 7.19 0.74 -37.94
CA ALA A 404 7.29 -0.03 -36.70
C ALA A 404 7.31 -1.53 -37.03
N THR A 405 8.44 -2.07 -37.45
CA THR A 405 8.60 -3.51 -37.75
C THR A 405 9.44 -4.19 -36.67
N LEU A 406 9.06 -5.42 -36.31
CA LEU A 406 9.83 -6.25 -35.40
C LEU A 406 11.18 -6.65 -36.01
N GLY A 407 11.23 -6.87 -37.33
CA GLY A 407 12.48 -7.19 -38.06
C GLY A 407 13.58 -6.17 -37.80
N ARG A 408 13.24 -4.87 -37.85
CA ARG A 408 14.18 -3.77 -37.56
C ARG A 408 14.72 -3.82 -36.14
N VAL A 409 13.89 -4.17 -35.16
CA VAL A 409 14.33 -4.32 -33.75
C VAL A 409 15.34 -5.45 -33.63
N ILE A 410 15.01 -6.62 -34.22
CA ILE A 410 15.86 -7.80 -34.21
C ILE A 410 17.20 -7.51 -34.87
N ASP A 411 17.19 -6.89 -36.06
CA ASP A 411 18.41 -6.56 -36.81
C ASP A 411 19.28 -5.55 -36.05
N ARG A 412 18.66 -4.54 -35.42
CA ARG A 412 19.41 -3.55 -34.63
C ARG A 412 20.12 -4.19 -33.45
N LEU A 413 19.45 -5.09 -32.73
CA LEU A 413 20.02 -5.77 -31.55
C LEU A 413 21.07 -6.82 -31.96
N ALA A 414 20.85 -7.54 -33.05
CA ALA A 414 21.82 -8.48 -33.61
C ALA A 414 23.10 -7.79 -34.11
N ALA A 415 22.97 -6.55 -34.61
CA ALA A 415 24.11 -5.70 -34.98
C ALA A 415 24.84 -5.08 -33.76
N GLY A 416 24.41 -5.37 -32.53
CA GLY A 416 24.98 -4.87 -31.27
C GLY A 416 24.21 -3.67 -30.68
N GLY A 417 24.76 -2.96 -29.69
CA GLY A 417 24.16 -1.73 -29.16
C GLY A 417 22.96 -1.90 -28.21
N SER A 418 22.72 -3.09 -27.68
CA SER A 418 21.76 -3.34 -26.59
C SER A 418 22.00 -2.41 -25.40
N GLU A 419 23.25 -2.13 -25.04
CA GLU A 419 23.60 -1.21 -23.95
C GLU A 419 23.11 0.22 -24.19
N GLU A 420 23.25 0.74 -25.41
CA GLU A 420 22.81 2.09 -25.74
C GLU A 420 21.29 2.20 -25.68
N LEU A 421 20.58 1.19 -26.20
CA LEU A 421 19.12 1.12 -26.14
C LEU A 421 18.63 0.95 -24.70
N ALA A 422 19.25 0.07 -23.92
CA ALA A 422 18.95 -0.14 -22.50
C ALA A 422 19.13 1.13 -21.67
N ALA A 423 20.23 1.87 -21.89
CA ALA A 423 20.48 3.13 -21.19
C ALA A 423 19.43 4.20 -21.54
N ARG A 424 19.04 4.31 -22.82
CA ARG A 424 18.04 5.30 -23.25
C ARG A 424 16.63 4.97 -22.76
N ILE A 425 16.22 3.70 -22.86
CA ILE A 425 14.93 3.25 -22.31
C ILE A 425 14.91 3.47 -20.80
N GLY A 426 15.98 3.12 -20.09
CA GLY A 426 16.11 3.37 -18.65
C GLY A 426 15.96 4.84 -18.30
N ALA A 427 16.58 5.74 -19.08
CA ALA A 427 16.45 7.18 -18.88
C ALA A 427 15.02 7.70 -19.12
N LEU A 428 14.33 7.21 -20.16
CA LEU A 428 12.94 7.59 -20.45
C LEU A 428 11.99 7.12 -19.34
N VAL A 429 12.10 5.86 -18.91
CA VAL A 429 11.27 5.31 -17.82
C VAL A 429 11.51 6.08 -16.51
N ALA A 430 12.77 6.42 -16.21
CA ALA A 430 13.07 7.22 -15.02
C ALA A 430 12.47 8.63 -15.08
N GLN A 431 12.41 9.26 -16.25
CA GLN A 431 11.78 10.56 -16.45
C GLN A 431 10.25 10.48 -16.27
N ASP A 432 9.61 9.45 -16.82
CA ASP A 432 8.17 9.20 -16.65
C ASP A 432 7.82 8.98 -15.18
N GLU A 433 8.59 8.14 -14.47
CA GLU A 433 8.40 7.86 -13.05
C GLU A 433 8.62 9.10 -12.18
N ALA A 434 9.62 9.94 -12.49
CA ALA A 434 9.84 11.20 -11.79
C ALA A 434 8.68 12.20 -12.01
N THR A 435 8.15 12.27 -13.22
CA THR A 435 7.01 13.14 -13.55
C THR A 435 5.74 12.68 -12.82
N ALA A 436 5.50 11.36 -12.77
CA ALA A 436 4.41 10.78 -12.01
C ALA A 436 4.54 11.01 -10.49
N ALA A 437 5.76 10.94 -9.95
CA ALA A 437 6.01 11.19 -8.52
C ALA A 437 5.64 12.62 -8.09
N VAL A 438 5.98 13.63 -8.90
CA VAL A 438 5.64 15.05 -8.65
C VAL A 438 4.12 15.28 -8.61
N ALA A 439 3.34 14.53 -9.39
CA ALA A 439 1.88 14.61 -9.37
C ALA A 439 1.27 14.03 -8.07
N VAL A 440 1.97 13.10 -7.40
CA VAL A 440 1.49 12.38 -6.21
C VAL A 440 1.92 13.04 -4.89
N GLU A 441 2.90 13.97 -4.89
CA GLU A 441 3.49 14.62 -3.70
C GLU A 441 2.51 15.35 -2.76
N ALA A 442 1.22 15.45 -3.11
CA ALA A 442 0.16 15.91 -2.21
C ALA A 442 -0.24 14.86 -1.12
N SER A 443 0.16 13.59 -1.27
CA SER A 443 -0.06 12.50 -0.30
C SER A 443 1.15 11.56 -0.20
N ALA A 444 1.18 10.69 0.81
CA ALA A 444 2.33 9.84 1.16
C ALA A 444 2.97 9.10 -0.05
N THR A 445 4.28 8.85 0.02
CA THR A 445 5.05 8.10 -0.98
C THR A 445 4.40 6.75 -1.27
N PRO A 446 3.99 6.47 -2.53
CA PRO A 446 3.40 5.19 -2.89
C PRO A 446 4.33 4.01 -2.62
N VAL A 447 3.78 2.87 -2.18
CA VAL A 447 4.55 1.69 -1.80
C VAL A 447 5.39 1.14 -2.97
N TYR A 448 4.88 1.23 -4.21
CA TYR A 448 5.63 0.73 -5.38
C TYR A 448 6.95 1.48 -5.64
N GLN A 449 7.13 2.70 -5.11
CA GLN A 449 8.40 3.45 -5.23
C GLN A 449 9.49 2.90 -4.31
N LEU A 450 9.14 2.02 -3.37
CA LEU A 450 10.09 1.29 -2.52
C LEU A 450 10.63 0.02 -3.19
N LEU A 451 10.10 -0.35 -4.37
CA LEU A 451 10.61 -1.49 -5.13
C LEU A 451 12.00 -1.16 -5.72
N PRO A 452 12.91 -2.14 -5.81
CA PRO A 452 14.21 -1.93 -6.45
C PRO A 452 14.04 -1.40 -7.88
N PRO A 453 14.86 -0.42 -8.32
CA PRO A 453 14.79 0.08 -9.67
C PRO A 453 15.17 -1.04 -10.65
N ARG A 454 14.36 -1.21 -11.70
CA ARG A 454 14.64 -2.16 -12.78
C ARG A 454 15.87 -1.71 -13.55
N THR A 455 16.68 -2.67 -13.99
CA THR A 455 17.86 -2.35 -14.81
C THR A 455 17.45 -1.97 -16.22
N GLY A 456 18.29 -1.18 -16.92
CA GLY A 456 18.00 -0.81 -18.31
C GLY A 456 17.86 -2.02 -19.25
N ARG A 457 18.56 -3.13 -18.96
CA ARG A 457 18.46 -4.37 -19.74
C ARG A 457 17.14 -5.11 -19.51
N GLU A 458 16.68 -5.17 -18.25
CA GLU A 458 15.35 -5.71 -17.93
C GLU A 458 14.26 -4.91 -18.64
N LEU A 459 14.36 -3.57 -18.60
CA LEU A 459 13.42 -2.70 -19.31
C LEU A 459 13.47 -2.91 -20.82
N LEU A 460 14.66 -3.04 -21.42
CA LEU A 460 14.79 -3.33 -22.84
C LEU A 460 14.15 -4.69 -23.21
N ALA A 461 14.34 -5.72 -22.38
CA ALA A 461 13.71 -7.02 -22.58
C ALA A 461 12.18 -6.94 -22.52
N ASP A 462 11.62 -6.20 -21.56
CA ASP A 462 10.17 -5.94 -21.48
C ASP A 462 9.65 -5.26 -22.76
N HIS A 463 10.36 -4.22 -23.25
CA HIS A 463 9.98 -3.49 -24.46
C HIS A 463 10.09 -4.34 -25.73
N VAL A 464 11.09 -5.22 -25.83
CA VAL A 464 11.21 -6.17 -26.94
C VAL A 464 10.11 -7.23 -26.88
N THR A 465 9.81 -7.78 -25.70
CA THR A 465 8.67 -8.67 -25.49
C THR A 465 7.37 -8.02 -25.95
N ALA A 466 7.12 -6.77 -25.57
CA ALA A 466 5.96 -6.00 -25.98
C ALA A 466 5.85 -5.86 -27.51
N MET A 467 6.95 -5.55 -28.20
CA MET A 467 6.98 -5.48 -29.67
C MET A 467 6.69 -6.85 -30.31
N VAL A 468 7.25 -7.94 -29.76
CA VAL A 468 6.99 -9.30 -30.24
C VAL A 468 5.51 -9.67 -30.07
N CYS A 469 4.93 -9.37 -28.90
CA CYS A 469 3.51 -9.60 -28.63
C CYS A 469 2.61 -8.81 -29.59
N CYS A 470 2.90 -7.53 -29.84
CA CYS A 470 2.15 -6.73 -30.80
C CYS A 470 2.22 -7.31 -32.22
N ALA A 471 3.41 -7.75 -32.66
CA ALA A 471 3.57 -8.38 -33.97
C ALA A 471 2.80 -9.72 -34.07
N ALA A 472 2.80 -10.52 -33.00
CA ALA A 472 2.03 -11.76 -32.97
C ALA A 472 0.51 -11.50 -33.03
N VAL A 473 0.02 -10.50 -32.30
CA VAL A 473 -1.40 -10.09 -32.33
C VAL A 473 -1.78 -9.60 -33.73
N ASP A 474 -0.96 -8.76 -34.35
CA ASP A 474 -1.28 -8.15 -35.64
C ASP A 474 -1.13 -9.10 -36.84
N THR A 475 -0.28 -10.13 -36.74
CA THR A 475 0.11 -10.93 -37.93
C THR A 475 -0.17 -12.42 -37.83
N ALA A 476 -0.36 -12.96 -36.62
CA ALA A 476 -0.52 -14.40 -36.38
C ALA A 476 -1.81 -14.78 -35.65
N GLY A 477 -2.74 -13.83 -35.45
CA GLY A 477 -4.01 -14.09 -34.77
C GLY A 477 -3.87 -14.38 -33.28
N ALA A 478 -2.75 -14.01 -32.66
CA ALA A 478 -2.60 -14.08 -31.22
C ALA A 478 -3.47 -13.04 -30.51
N GLY A 479 -3.74 -13.26 -29.22
CA GLY A 479 -4.50 -12.36 -28.36
C GLY A 479 -3.70 -11.89 -27.15
N ALA A 480 -4.03 -10.70 -26.67
CA ALA A 480 -3.67 -10.29 -25.32
C ALA A 480 -4.45 -11.12 -24.29
N GLY A 481 -3.78 -11.53 -23.23
CA GLY A 481 -4.37 -12.30 -22.14
C GLY A 481 -3.77 -11.90 -20.79
N LEU A 482 -4.33 -12.50 -19.75
CA LEU A 482 -3.91 -12.30 -18.36
C LEU A 482 -3.53 -13.64 -17.75
N ASP A 483 -2.35 -13.67 -17.15
CA ASP A 483 -1.93 -14.67 -16.20
C ASP A 483 -2.02 -14.11 -14.78
N TRP A 484 -2.75 -14.76 -13.89
CA TRP A 484 -2.97 -14.21 -12.55
C TRP A 484 -1.71 -14.17 -11.66
N LEU A 485 -0.68 -14.95 -12.00
CA LEU A 485 0.56 -15.01 -11.23
C LEU A 485 1.71 -14.26 -11.89
N ASP A 486 1.71 -14.20 -13.22
CA ASP A 486 2.79 -13.63 -14.02
C ASP A 486 2.40 -12.29 -14.68
N GLY A 487 1.10 -11.95 -14.73
CA GLY A 487 0.59 -10.70 -15.29
C GLY A 487 0.26 -10.77 -16.78
N PRO A 488 0.53 -9.71 -17.57
CA PRO A 488 0.33 -9.69 -19.02
C PRO A 488 0.87 -10.93 -19.73
N ALA A 489 0.05 -11.60 -20.55
CA ALA A 489 0.43 -12.84 -21.21
C ALA A 489 -0.07 -12.92 -22.66
N LEU A 490 0.74 -13.53 -23.54
CA LEU A 490 0.35 -13.82 -24.91
C LEU A 490 -0.46 -15.11 -24.98
N VAL A 491 -1.59 -15.07 -25.66
CA VAL A 491 -2.48 -16.22 -25.87
C VAL A 491 -2.52 -16.56 -27.36
N VAL A 492 -2.31 -17.83 -27.69
CA VAL A 492 -2.41 -18.37 -29.06
C VAL A 492 -3.32 -19.58 -29.02
N ASP A 493 -4.36 -19.60 -29.86
CA ASP A 493 -5.38 -20.65 -29.89
C ASP A 493 -6.00 -20.97 -28.52
N GLY A 494 -6.21 -19.94 -27.69
CA GLY A 494 -6.75 -20.07 -26.34
C GLY A 494 -5.76 -20.59 -25.29
N THR A 495 -4.50 -20.84 -25.67
CA THR A 495 -3.45 -21.31 -24.75
C THR A 495 -2.42 -20.22 -24.46
N ARG A 496 -2.02 -20.09 -23.20
CA ARG A 496 -0.95 -19.17 -22.80
C ARG A 496 0.39 -19.64 -23.36
N ARG A 497 1.18 -18.71 -23.90
CA ARG A 497 2.60 -18.93 -24.26
C ARG A 497 3.53 -18.42 -23.16
N GLY A 498 4.28 -19.33 -22.54
CA GLY A 498 5.28 -19.03 -21.50
C GLY A 498 6.74 -19.17 -21.98
N ASP A 499 6.95 -19.52 -23.25
CA ASP A 499 8.25 -19.86 -23.84
C ASP A 499 8.99 -18.67 -24.48
N LEU A 500 8.40 -17.46 -24.44
CA LEU A 500 8.94 -16.26 -25.09
C LEU A 500 10.12 -15.61 -24.35
N SER A 501 10.19 -15.76 -23.03
CA SER A 501 11.21 -15.07 -22.21
C SER A 501 12.64 -15.45 -22.60
N PHE A 502 12.90 -16.73 -22.85
CA PHE A 502 14.23 -17.21 -23.21
C PHE A 502 14.72 -16.67 -24.57
N PRO A 503 13.96 -16.77 -25.68
CA PRO A 503 14.34 -16.17 -26.95
C PRO A 503 14.61 -14.66 -26.90
N VAL A 504 13.83 -13.90 -26.14
CA VAL A 504 14.01 -12.45 -25.99
C VAL A 504 15.29 -12.13 -25.21
N LEU A 505 15.56 -12.82 -24.11
CA LEU A 505 16.79 -12.63 -23.33
C LEU A 505 18.04 -12.93 -24.18
N ARG A 506 18.02 -14.01 -24.97
CA ARG A 506 19.13 -14.34 -25.89
C ARG A 506 19.42 -13.23 -26.90
N LEU A 507 18.37 -12.60 -27.43
CA LEU A 507 18.53 -11.46 -28.33
C LEU A 507 19.10 -10.24 -27.61
N VAL A 508 18.56 -9.89 -26.43
CA VAL A 508 18.92 -8.67 -25.71
C VAL A 508 20.34 -8.76 -25.14
N GLU A 509 20.70 -9.88 -24.51
CA GLU A 509 21.98 -10.06 -23.83
C GLU A 509 23.12 -10.42 -24.80
N ASN A 510 22.84 -11.25 -25.80
CA ASN A 510 23.88 -11.84 -26.64
C ASN A 510 23.82 -11.38 -28.10
N GLY A 511 22.80 -10.60 -28.50
CA GLY A 511 22.54 -10.29 -29.91
C GLY A 511 22.12 -11.51 -30.73
N ASP A 512 21.81 -12.63 -30.08
CA ASP A 512 21.51 -13.90 -30.76
C ASP A 512 20.03 -13.93 -31.17
N ALA A 513 19.77 -13.59 -32.42
CA ALA A 513 18.43 -13.54 -33.01
C ALA A 513 17.87 -14.92 -33.38
N ALA A 514 18.69 -15.98 -33.44
CA ALA A 514 18.26 -17.27 -33.99
C ALA A 514 17.11 -17.91 -33.19
N PRO A 515 17.14 -17.97 -31.84
CA PRO A 515 16.04 -18.52 -31.06
C PRO A 515 14.73 -17.77 -31.27
N LEU A 516 14.78 -16.43 -31.35
CA LEU A 516 13.57 -15.62 -31.54
C LEU A 516 13.00 -15.79 -32.95
N ARG A 517 13.84 -15.80 -33.99
CA ARG A 517 13.36 -16.04 -35.37
C ARG A 517 12.74 -17.42 -35.53
N ALA A 518 13.31 -18.45 -34.89
CA ALA A 518 12.72 -19.78 -34.88
C ALA A 518 11.34 -19.80 -34.20
N TRP A 519 11.23 -19.14 -33.05
CA TRP A 519 9.96 -19.01 -32.32
C TRP A 519 8.89 -18.26 -33.15
N LEU A 520 9.26 -17.15 -33.79
CA LEU A 520 8.35 -16.36 -34.64
C LEU A 520 7.85 -17.18 -35.83
N SER A 521 8.74 -17.91 -36.50
CA SER A 521 8.40 -18.77 -37.64
C SER A 521 7.44 -19.89 -37.25
N ALA A 522 7.68 -20.53 -36.10
CA ALA A 522 6.81 -21.59 -35.58
C ALA A 522 5.38 -21.11 -35.29
N LEU A 523 5.21 -19.83 -34.96
CA LEU A 523 3.91 -19.20 -34.70
C LEU A 523 3.34 -18.46 -35.91
N GLY A 524 4.02 -18.45 -37.07
CA GLY A 524 3.57 -17.71 -38.25
C GLY A 524 3.60 -16.19 -38.09
N VAL A 525 4.38 -15.66 -37.15
CA VAL A 525 4.53 -14.21 -36.94
C VAL A 525 5.39 -13.63 -38.06
N HIS A 526 4.91 -12.55 -38.69
CA HIS A 526 5.60 -11.91 -39.81
C HIS A 526 6.36 -10.65 -39.35
N PRO A 527 7.67 -10.73 -39.04
CA PRO A 527 8.42 -9.63 -38.44
C PRO A 527 8.57 -8.39 -39.34
N GLU A 528 8.43 -8.57 -40.66
CA GLU A 528 8.56 -7.50 -41.65
C GLU A 528 7.29 -6.67 -41.85
N LYS A 529 6.15 -7.14 -41.34
CA LYS A 529 4.89 -6.38 -41.42
C LYS A 529 4.89 -5.26 -40.39
N SER A 530 4.24 -4.15 -40.73
CA SER A 530 4.09 -3.01 -39.83
C SER A 530 3.20 -3.38 -38.64
N VAL A 531 3.69 -3.11 -37.44
CA VAL A 531 2.95 -3.26 -36.19
C VAL A 531 2.16 -2.00 -35.89
N ARG A 532 0.91 -2.15 -35.44
CA ARG A 532 0.07 -1.04 -35.01
C ARG A 532 0.44 -0.63 -33.59
N LEU A 533 0.81 0.63 -33.41
CA LEU A 533 1.28 1.16 -32.11
C LEU A 533 0.26 2.04 -31.39
N ALA A 534 -0.91 2.29 -31.99
CA ALA A 534 -2.01 3.07 -31.45
C ALA A 534 -3.37 2.50 -31.89
#